data_AF-A0AAX1D7Q9-F1
#
_entry.id   AF-A0AAX1D7Q9-F1
#
_cell.length_a   1.000
_cell.length_b   1.000
_cell.length_c   1.000
_cell.angle_alpha   90.00
_cell.angle_beta   90.00
_cell.angle_gamma   90.00
#
_symmetry.space_group_name_H-M   'P 1'
#
loop_
_entity.id
_entity.type
_entity.pdbx_description
1 polymer ?
#
loop_
_entity_poly.entity_id
_entity_poly.type
_entity_poly.pdbx_seq_one_letter_code
_entity_poly.pdbx_strand_id
1 'polypeptide(L)'
;MNREPEFLAKGHDPADPSPWLALYLDRSTPLPDKVKKAWLTDSSCGSRQYLLPFLRPLARACIILIQVIKTFLPRRWSHSRLLHRILAWGLKRFVSPEANWLILRHFHLGAQILAFIAANSPVRVATTPLEPMEIDDLKDELFVKHDLNLFNFVIRLNQALRDAGVEMHAPERVDFSMIRDPDLKLEDMPQGKLNFLDLQSAIELFTPLYQLMLTDNDFWRAANSLQLDETIGIYAAKLLGAPQHLILVNNSHPLVPMSTLRAGYRLVLHGLSTEMLHSLLMEMRDAQQGGEPPAPIA
;
A
#
# COMPACT_ATOMS: atom_id res chain seq x y z
N MET A 1 -2.27 -13.24 -22.67
CA MET A 1 -1.01 -12.91 -23.37
C MET A 1 -0.37 -11.74 -22.64
N ASN A 2 0.75 -11.97 -21.95
CA ASN A 2 1.58 -10.90 -21.38
C ASN A 2 2.19 -10.09 -22.52
N ARG A 3 1.55 -8.98 -22.85
CA ARG A 3 2.10 -8.05 -23.84
C ARG A 3 3.21 -7.27 -23.15
N GLU A 4 4.38 -7.25 -23.75
CA GLU A 4 5.46 -6.41 -23.27
C GLU A 4 4.99 -4.94 -23.23
N PRO A 5 5.22 -4.21 -22.13
CA PRO A 5 4.84 -2.81 -22.02
C PRO A 5 5.44 -1.97 -23.14
N GLU A 6 4.67 -1.01 -23.64
CA GLU A 6 5.07 -0.20 -24.80
C GLU A 6 6.39 0.54 -24.59
N PHE A 7 6.63 1.02 -23.36
CA PHE A 7 7.88 1.72 -23.01
C PHE A 7 9.12 0.82 -23.05
N LEU A 8 8.96 -0.50 -22.92
CA LEU A 8 10.06 -1.46 -23.11
C LEU A 8 10.23 -1.80 -24.59
N ALA A 9 9.11 -2.07 -25.28
CA ALA A 9 9.13 -2.45 -26.69
C ALA A 9 9.70 -1.36 -27.62
N LYS A 10 9.46 -0.08 -27.30
CA LYS A 10 9.96 1.07 -28.08
C LYS A 10 11.44 1.38 -27.84
N GLY A 11 11.98 1.04 -26.67
CA GLY A 11 13.35 1.38 -26.30
C GLY A 11 13.59 2.90 -26.09
N HIS A 12 14.86 3.28 -26.02
CA HIS A 12 15.27 4.67 -25.77
C HIS A 12 15.31 5.47 -27.07
N ASP A 13 14.49 6.51 -27.16
CA ASP A 13 14.54 7.55 -28.18
C ASP A 13 15.12 8.85 -27.57
N PRO A 14 16.31 9.30 -27.99
CA PRO A 14 16.90 10.54 -27.48
C PRO A 14 16.09 11.81 -27.78
N ALA A 15 15.23 11.80 -28.81
CA ALA A 15 14.39 12.94 -29.19
C ALA A 15 13.05 12.97 -28.44
N ASP A 16 12.58 11.82 -27.95
CA ASP A 16 11.34 11.65 -27.19
C ASP A 16 11.52 10.58 -26.09
N PRO A 17 12.29 10.87 -25.02
CA PRO A 17 12.62 9.87 -24.02
C PRO A 17 11.40 9.47 -23.21
N SER A 18 11.12 8.17 -23.14
CA SER A 18 10.01 7.65 -22.33
C SER A 18 10.28 7.83 -20.83
N PRO A 19 9.40 8.53 -20.08
CA PRO A 19 9.56 8.67 -18.63
C PRO A 19 9.46 7.32 -17.91
N TRP A 20 8.66 6.39 -18.45
CA TRP A 20 8.48 5.05 -17.87
C TRP A 20 9.70 4.17 -18.08
N LEU A 21 10.35 4.24 -19.25
CA LEU A 21 11.60 3.51 -19.49
C LEU A 21 12.72 4.02 -18.58
N ALA A 22 12.85 5.34 -18.42
CA ALA A 22 13.84 5.94 -17.52
C ALA A 22 13.64 5.45 -16.07
N LEU A 23 12.40 5.48 -15.58
CA LEU A 23 12.08 4.96 -14.25
C LEU A 23 12.32 3.46 -14.15
N TYR A 24 11.99 2.66 -15.17
CA TYR A 24 12.21 1.21 -15.15
C TYR A 24 13.69 0.84 -15.06
N LEU A 25 14.53 1.48 -15.88
CA LEU A 25 15.97 1.21 -15.95
C LEU A 25 16.74 1.73 -14.72
N ASP A 26 16.22 2.75 -14.04
CA ASP A 26 16.78 3.19 -12.77
C ASP A 26 16.86 2.03 -11.77
N ARG A 27 17.94 1.97 -10.97
CA ARG A 27 18.13 0.94 -9.93
C ARG A 27 18.32 1.54 -8.54
N SER A 28 17.98 2.82 -8.38
CA SER A 28 18.15 3.54 -7.11
C SER A 28 17.12 3.12 -6.05
N THR A 29 16.01 2.51 -6.46
CA THR A 29 14.96 2.01 -5.58
C THR A 29 15.04 0.48 -5.45
N PRO A 30 14.74 -0.10 -4.26
CA PRO A 30 14.90 -1.53 -4.00
C PRO A 30 13.80 -2.39 -4.63
N LEU A 31 13.02 -1.86 -5.59
CA LEU A 31 11.88 -2.59 -6.14
C LEU A 31 12.34 -3.74 -7.06
N PRO A 32 11.87 -4.98 -6.85
CA PRO A 32 12.14 -6.09 -7.75
C PRO A 32 11.63 -5.80 -9.16
N ASP A 33 12.35 -6.30 -10.16
CA ASP A 33 12.05 -6.04 -11.58
C ASP A 33 10.59 -6.33 -11.95
N LYS A 34 10.04 -7.46 -11.47
CA LYS A 34 8.65 -7.85 -11.71
C LYS A 34 7.64 -6.84 -11.14
N VAL A 35 7.92 -6.31 -9.95
CA VAL A 35 7.04 -5.33 -9.26
C VAL A 35 7.14 -4.00 -9.99
N LYS A 36 8.37 -3.57 -10.30
CA LYS A 36 8.63 -2.32 -11.02
C LYS A 36 7.98 -2.31 -12.40
N LYS A 37 8.07 -3.43 -13.13
CA LYS A 37 7.39 -3.64 -14.41
C LYS A 37 5.87 -3.52 -14.27
N ALA A 38 5.26 -4.22 -13.32
CA ALA A 38 3.81 -4.16 -13.10
C ALA A 38 3.36 -2.74 -12.72
N TRP A 39 4.07 -2.09 -11.80
CA TRP A 39 3.78 -0.73 -11.33
C TRP A 39 3.83 0.32 -12.46
N LEU A 40 4.84 0.25 -13.31
CA LEU A 40 5.00 1.18 -14.43
C LEU A 40 4.07 0.84 -15.59
N THR A 41 3.74 -0.43 -15.81
CA THR A 41 2.71 -0.84 -16.77
C THR A 41 1.36 -0.22 -16.39
N ASP A 42 0.96 -0.39 -15.13
CA ASP A 42 -0.26 0.23 -14.59
C ASP A 42 -0.22 1.76 -14.70
N SER A 43 0.91 2.37 -14.33
CA SER A 43 1.07 3.83 -14.36
C SER A 43 1.12 4.41 -15.79
N SER A 44 1.53 3.63 -16.78
CA SER A 44 1.63 4.09 -18.18
C SER A 44 0.34 3.98 -18.97
N CYS A 45 -0.75 3.50 -18.37
CA CYS A 45 -1.96 3.17 -19.13
C CYS A 45 -2.88 4.38 -19.43
N GLY A 46 -3.80 4.18 -20.37
CA GLY A 46 -4.70 5.22 -20.88
C GLY A 46 -5.68 5.77 -19.84
N SER A 47 -6.11 4.99 -18.83
CA SER A 47 -6.97 5.54 -17.78
C SER A 47 -6.25 6.62 -16.99
N ARG A 48 -4.97 6.43 -16.69
CA ARG A 48 -4.20 7.43 -15.95
C ARG A 48 -3.99 8.70 -16.77
N GLN A 49 -3.71 8.56 -18.06
CA GLN A 49 -3.47 9.70 -18.93
C GLN A 49 -4.74 10.49 -19.24
N TYR A 50 -5.84 9.79 -19.57
CA TYR A 50 -7.03 10.43 -20.15
C TYR A 50 -8.23 10.49 -19.21
N LEU A 51 -8.40 9.53 -18.29
CA LEU A 51 -9.55 9.46 -17.39
C LEU A 51 -9.29 10.14 -16.03
N LEU A 52 -8.12 9.91 -15.45
CA LEU A 52 -7.74 10.45 -14.14
C LEU A 52 -7.84 11.99 -14.00
N PRO A 53 -7.48 12.81 -15.02
CA PRO A 53 -7.62 14.26 -14.94
C PRO A 53 -9.06 14.72 -14.68
N PHE A 54 -10.05 13.95 -15.14
CA PHE A 54 -11.47 14.22 -14.92
C PHE A 54 -12.03 13.54 -13.67
N LEU A 55 -11.55 12.32 -13.36
CA LEU A 55 -11.96 11.62 -12.13
C LEU A 55 -11.55 12.40 -10.88
N ARG A 56 -10.35 12.97 -10.84
CA ARG A 56 -9.83 13.71 -9.68
C ARG A 56 -10.74 14.87 -9.20
N PRO A 57 -11.12 15.84 -10.05
CA PRO A 57 -12.02 16.91 -9.62
C PRO A 57 -13.41 16.38 -9.28
N LEU A 58 -13.93 15.39 -10.04
CA LEU A 58 -15.23 14.79 -9.77
C LEU A 58 -15.26 14.09 -8.40
N ALA A 59 -14.28 13.23 -8.12
CA ALA A 59 -14.16 12.52 -6.85
C ALA A 59 -14.09 13.50 -5.67
N ARG A 60 -13.30 14.58 -5.79
CA ARG A 60 -13.21 15.63 -4.76
C ARG A 60 -14.54 16.37 -4.56
N ALA A 61 -15.23 16.71 -5.64
CA ALA A 61 -16.55 17.32 -5.56
C ALA A 61 -17.56 16.39 -4.89
N CYS A 62 -17.55 15.10 -5.23
CA CYS A 62 -18.36 14.07 -4.57
C CYS A 62 -18.02 13.96 -3.08
N ILE A 63 -16.73 13.94 -2.71
CA ILE A 63 -16.29 13.89 -1.31
C ILE A 63 -16.89 15.06 -0.52
N ILE A 64 -16.78 16.29 -1.04
CA ILE A 64 -17.32 17.50 -0.41
C ILE A 64 -18.84 17.40 -0.28
N LEU A 65 -19.54 17.02 -1.36
CA LEU A 65 -20.99 16.84 -1.35
C LEU A 65 -21.42 15.82 -0.30
N ILE A 66 -20.71 14.70 -0.21
CA ILE A 66 -20.96 13.65 0.79
C ILE A 66 -20.70 14.17 2.22
N GLN A 67 -19.66 14.99 2.46
CA GLN A 67 -19.44 15.62 3.77
C GLN A 67 -20.61 16.52 4.17
N VAL A 68 -21.10 17.33 3.23
CA VAL A 68 -22.26 18.21 3.46
C VAL A 68 -23.49 17.36 3.78
N ILE A 69 -23.79 16.34 2.98
CA ILE A 69 -24.94 15.44 3.19
C ILE A 69 -24.84 14.76 4.56
N LYS A 70 -23.68 14.18 4.90
CA LYS A 70 -23.46 13.46 6.16
C LYS A 70 -23.52 14.35 7.39
N THR A 71 -23.30 15.66 7.25
CA THR A 71 -23.54 16.64 8.33
C THR A 71 -25.00 16.65 8.78
N PHE A 72 -25.95 16.32 7.89
CA PHE A 72 -27.38 16.29 8.18
C PHE A 72 -27.94 14.87 8.38
N LEU A 73 -27.20 13.82 8.02
CA LEU A 73 -27.61 12.43 8.26
C LEU A 73 -27.26 11.95 9.67
N PRO A 74 -28.02 10.99 10.24
CA PRO A 74 -27.67 10.40 11.53
C PRO A 74 -26.32 9.68 11.48
N ARG A 75 -25.45 9.97 12.46
CA ARG A 75 -24.04 9.51 12.58
C ARG A 75 -23.79 7.99 12.50
N ARG A 76 -24.85 7.17 12.47
CA ARG A 76 -24.77 5.68 12.48
C ARG A 76 -25.05 5.03 11.12
N TRP A 77 -25.22 5.82 10.05
CA TRP A 77 -25.41 5.24 8.72
C TRP A 77 -24.11 4.59 8.23
N SER A 78 -24.13 3.27 8.05
CA SER A 78 -23.02 2.47 7.53
C SER A 78 -23.53 1.19 6.91
N HIS A 79 -22.98 0.84 5.75
CA HIS A 79 -23.24 -0.42 5.04
C HIS A 79 -21.93 -1.07 4.59
N SER A 80 -21.00 -1.26 5.54
CA SER A 80 -19.64 -1.78 5.29
C SER A 80 -19.62 -3.05 4.43
N ARG A 81 -20.45 -4.06 4.70
CA ARG A 81 -20.49 -5.30 3.89
C ARG A 81 -20.93 -5.06 2.45
N LEU A 82 -21.89 -4.17 2.22
CA LEU A 82 -22.33 -3.83 0.86
C LEU A 82 -21.24 -3.07 0.12
N LEU A 83 -20.56 -2.14 0.80
CA LEU A 83 -19.40 -1.43 0.25
C LEU A 83 -18.34 -2.42 -0.25
N HIS A 84 -17.90 -3.35 0.59
CA HIS A 84 -16.85 -4.31 0.22
C HIS A 84 -17.27 -5.22 -0.94
N ARG A 85 -18.56 -5.57 -1.06
CA ARG A 85 -19.08 -6.30 -2.23
C ARG A 85 -19.05 -5.47 -3.51
N ILE A 86 -19.42 -4.19 -3.45
CA ILE A 86 -19.34 -3.27 -4.60
C ILE A 86 -17.89 -3.08 -5.03
N LEU A 87 -16.97 -2.93 -4.07
CA LEU A 87 -15.54 -2.80 -4.34
C LEU A 87 -14.97 -4.06 -4.98
N ALA A 88 -15.22 -5.23 -4.40
CA ALA A 88 -14.76 -6.50 -4.98
C ALA A 88 -15.32 -6.71 -6.40
N TRP A 89 -16.59 -6.35 -6.64
CA TRP A 89 -17.16 -6.37 -7.98
C TRP A 89 -16.45 -5.39 -8.93
N GLY A 90 -16.18 -4.16 -8.48
CA GLY A 90 -15.48 -3.14 -9.26
C GLY A 90 -14.05 -3.54 -9.60
N LEU A 91 -13.32 -4.08 -8.61
CA LEU A 91 -11.97 -4.64 -8.77
C LEU A 91 -11.95 -5.75 -9.81
N LYS A 92 -12.88 -6.72 -9.72
CA LYS A 92 -12.98 -7.81 -10.70
C LYS A 92 -13.30 -7.34 -12.11
N ARG A 93 -14.18 -6.34 -12.24
CA ARG A 93 -14.74 -5.96 -13.53
C ARG A 93 -13.95 -4.89 -14.27
N PHE A 94 -13.34 -3.95 -13.55
CA PHE A 94 -12.81 -2.72 -14.15
C PHE A 94 -11.32 -2.48 -13.91
N VAL A 95 -10.79 -2.93 -12.77
CA VAL A 95 -9.41 -2.62 -12.38
C VAL A 95 -8.44 -3.52 -13.14
N SER A 96 -7.30 -2.96 -13.54
CA SER A 96 -6.26 -3.66 -14.31
C SER A 96 -5.73 -4.88 -13.54
N PRO A 97 -5.22 -5.91 -14.24
CA PRO A 97 -4.55 -7.04 -13.60
C PRO A 97 -3.40 -6.58 -12.68
N GLU A 98 -2.58 -5.64 -13.14
CA GLU A 98 -1.44 -5.10 -12.39
C GLU A 98 -1.88 -4.42 -11.10
N ALA A 99 -2.90 -3.56 -11.14
CA ALA A 99 -3.42 -2.91 -9.96
C ALA A 99 -4.04 -3.91 -8.97
N ASN A 100 -4.84 -4.87 -9.46
CA ASN A 100 -5.41 -5.91 -8.60
C ASN A 100 -4.32 -6.74 -7.91
N TRP A 101 -3.28 -7.12 -8.64
CA TRP A 101 -2.14 -7.85 -8.09
C TRP A 101 -1.42 -7.04 -7.02
N LEU A 102 -1.14 -5.76 -7.28
CA LEU A 102 -0.52 -4.84 -6.32
C LEU A 102 -1.38 -4.65 -5.06
N ILE A 103 -2.71 -4.54 -5.20
CA ILE A 103 -3.64 -4.42 -4.08
C ILE A 103 -3.60 -5.66 -3.18
N LEU A 104 -3.70 -6.86 -3.76
CA LEU A 104 -3.65 -8.10 -2.97
C LEU A 104 -2.30 -8.28 -2.31
N ARG A 105 -1.23 -8.05 -3.08
CA ARG A 105 0.16 -8.17 -2.60
C ARG A 105 0.42 -7.25 -1.42
N HIS A 106 -0.05 -6.00 -1.48
CA HIS A 106 0.09 -5.03 -0.39
C HIS A 106 -0.36 -5.58 0.99
N PHE A 107 -1.49 -6.30 1.06
CA PHE A 107 -1.96 -6.88 2.34
C PHE A 107 -0.99 -7.90 2.92
N HIS A 108 -0.43 -8.76 2.08
CA HIS A 108 0.59 -9.73 2.50
C HIS A 108 1.85 -9.05 2.99
N LEU A 109 2.36 -8.08 2.23
CA LEU A 109 3.60 -7.38 2.60
C LEU A 109 3.42 -6.59 3.90
N GLY A 110 2.31 -5.88 4.05
CA GLY A 110 1.96 -5.18 5.28
C GLY A 110 1.87 -6.12 6.48
N ALA A 111 1.22 -7.29 6.32
CA ALA A 111 1.14 -8.30 7.37
C ALA A 111 2.52 -8.84 7.78
N GLN A 112 3.39 -9.10 6.81
CA GLN A 112 4.75 -9.57 7.06
C GLN A 112 5.62 -8.50 7.72
N ILE A 113 5.50 -7.22 7.34
CA ILE A 113 6.21 -6.11 7.99
C ILE A 113 5.79 -5.97 9.45
N LEU A 114 4.49 -6.06 9.75
CA LEU A 114 4.02 -6.02 11.14
C LEU A 114 4.51 -7.24 11.93
N ALA A 115 4.54 -8.43 11.32
CA ALA A 115 5.09 -9.64 11.94
C ALA A 115 6.60 -9.52 12.20
N PHE A 116 7.34 -8.90 11.27
CA PHE A 116 8.76 -8.61 11.42
C PHE A 116 9.01 -7.68 12.61
N ILE A 117 8.26 -6.58 12.71
CA ILE A 117 8.37 -5.67 13.85
C ILE A 117 8.02 -6.41 15.15
N ALA A 118 6.95 -7.20 15.16
CA ALA A 118 6.53 -7.95 16.34
C ALA A 118 7.59 -8.94 16.84
N ALA A 119 8.22 -9.69 15.93
CA ALA A 119 9.20 -10.73 16.27
C ALA A 119 10.54 -10.16 16.77
N ASN A 120 10.92 -8.99 16.25
CA ASN A 120 12.19 -8.34 16.58
C ASN A 120 12.08 -7.28 17.69
N SER A 121 10.87 -6.94 18.12
CA SER A 121 10.65 -6.00 19.23
C SER A 121 11.11 -6.62 20.56
N PRO A 122 11.61 -5.82 21.52
CA PRO A 122 11.98 -6.30 22.85
C PRO A 122 10.78 -6.72 23.71
N VAL A 123 9.55 -6.50 23.22
CA VAL A 123 8.29 -6.88 23.86
C VAL A 123 7.45 -7.72 22.91
N ARG A 124 6.67 -8.64 23.47
CA ARG A 124 5.80 -9.53 22.68
C ARG A 124 4.49 -8.83 22.33
N VAL A 125 4.15 -8.79 21.04
CA VAL A 125 2.89 -8.23 20.54
C VAL A 125 2.31 -9.19 19.50
N ALA A 126 1.00 -9.46 19.59
CA ALA A 126 0.31 -10.28 18.61
C ALA A 126 -0.02 -9.48 17.33
N THR A 127 0.12 -10.12 16.18
CA THR A 127 -0.36 -9.62 14.89
C THR A 127 -1.63 -10.35 14.46
N THR A 128 -2.39 -9.74 13.56
CA THR A 128 -3.56 -10.34 12.92
C THR A 128 -3.32 -10.27 11.41
N PRO A 129 -2.60 -11.24 10.81
CA PRO A 129 -2.21 -11.17 9.41
C PRO A 129 -3.43 -11.18 8.49
N LEU A 130 -3.34 -10.46 7.37
CA LEU A 130 -4.32 -10.45 6.30
C LEU A 130 -3.60 -10.89 5.02
N GLU A 131 -3.92 -12.08 4.53
CA GLU A 131 -3.23 -12.71 3.40
C GLU A 131 -4.27 -13.14 2.34
N PRO A 132 -5.01 -12.20 1.71
CA PRO A 132 -6.02 -12.53 0.71
C PRO A 132 -5.36 -13.13 -0.54
N MET A 133 -5.92 -14.21 -1.07
CA MET A 133 -5.42 -14.89 -2.27
C MET A 133 -6.23 -14.53 -3.52
N GLU A 134 -7.48 -14.14 -3.34
CA GLU A 134 -8.35 -13.69 -4.41
C GLU A 134 -9.13 -12.41 -4.04
N ILE A 135 -9.64 -11.70 -5.05
CA ILE A 135 -10.41 -10.46 -4.83
C ILE A 135 -11.68 -10.72 -3.99
N ASP A 136 -12.23 -11.94 -4.00
CA ASP A 136 -13.39 -12.27 -3.18
C ASP A 136 -13.09 -12.30 -1.67
N ASP A 137 -11.85 -12.55 -1.27
CA ASP A 137 -11.42 -12.48 0.13
C ASP A 137 -11.54 -11.05 0.69
N LEU A 138 -11.56 -10.04 -0.19
CA LEU A 138 -11.71 -8.63 0.21
C LEU A 138 -13.14 -8.28 0.67
N LYS A 139 -14.14 -9.11 0.32
CA LYS A 139 -15.57 -8.84 0.57
C LYS A 139 -15.93 -8.79 2.05
N ASP A 140 -15.19 -9.50 2.89
CA ASP A 140 -15.49 -9.62 4.33
C ASP A 140 -14.80 -8.53 5.14
N GLU A 141 -15.07 -7.28 4.75
CA GLU A 141 -14.64 -6.06 5.46
C GLU A 141 -13.12 -5.90 5.58
N LEU A 142 -12.37 -6.49 4.63
CA LEU A 142 -10.92 -6.64 4.75
C LEU A 142 -10.19 -5.29 4.81
N PHE A 143 -10.60 -4.30 4.01
CA PHE A 143 -10.00 -2.97 4.04
C PHE A 143 -10.17 -2.28 5.39
N VAL A 144 -11.35 -2.40 6.02
CA VAL A 144 -11.59 -1.84 7.37
C VAL A 144 -10.79 -2.60 8.42
N LYS A 145 -10.72 -3.93 8.31
CA LYS A 145 -9.90 -4.76 9.21
C LYS A 145 -8.42 -4.40 9.10
N HIS A 146 -7.92 -4.12 7.91
CA HIS A 146 -6.54 -3.70 7.67
C HIS A 146 -6.20 -2.43 8.47
N ASP A 147 -6.98 -1.37 8.34
CA ASP A 147 -6.76 -0.13 9.08
C ASP A 147 -6.83 -0.35 10.60
N LEU A 148 -7.83 -1.11 11.06
CA LEU A 148 -7.99 -1.45 12.48
C LEU A 148 -6.79 -2.23 13.03
N ASN A 149 -6.28 -3.20 12.26
CA ASN A 149 -5.14 -4.02 12.67
C ASN A 149 -3.89 -3.15 12.85
N LEU A 150 -3.67 -2.17 11.96
CA LEU A 150 -2.53 -1.27 12.04
C LEU A 150 -2.59 -0.40 13.31
N PHE A 151 -3.71 0.26 13.58
CA PHE A 151 -3.87 1.05 14.82
C PHE A 151 -3.73 0.19 16.08
N ASN A 152 -4.41 -0.96 16.12
CA ASN A 152 -4.33 -1.86 17.27
C ASN A 152 -2.92 -2.42 17.49
N PHE A 153 -2.16 -2.65 16.42
CA PHE A 153 -0.76 -3.04 16.52
C PHE A 153 0.08 -1.93 17.15
N VAL A 154 0.02 -0.71 16.63
CA VAL A 154 0.77 0.44 17.16
C VAL A 154 0.42 0.69 18.62
N ILE A 155 -0.87 0.67 18.99
CA ILE A 155 -1.32 0.87 20.37
C ILE A 155 -0.74 -0.22 21.29
N ARG A 156 -0.90 -1.50 20.94
CA ARG A 156 -0.42 -2.61 21.77
C ARG A 156 1.10 -2.61 21.94
N LEU A 157 1.83 -2.34 20.87
CA LEU A 157 3.29 -2.27 20.90
C LEU A 157 3.79 -1.16 21.81
N ASN A 158 3.26 0.06 21.64
CA ASN A 158 3.72 1.19 22.45
C ASN A 158 3.28 1.08 23.92
N GLN A 159 2.11 0.49 24.19
CA GLN A 159 1.69 0.20 25.56
C GLN A 159 2.66 -0.81 26.21
N ALA A 160 2.96 -1.92 25.52
CA ALA A 160 3.87 -2.94 26.03
C ALA A 160 5.30 -2.41 26.28
N LEU A 161 5.83 -1.57 25.37
CA LEU A 161 7.13 -0.91 25.56
C LEU A 161 7.14 0.00 26.79
N ARG A 162 6.07 0.80 26.98
CA ARG A 162 5.93 1.70 28.14
C ARG A 162 5.80 0.92 29.44
N ASP A 163 4.97 -0.13 29.46
CA ASP A 163 4.75 -0.95 30.65
C ASP A 163 6.02 -1.69 31.09
N ALA A 164 6.85 -2.11 30.11
CA ALA A 164 8.14 -2.73 30.38
C ALA A 164 9.27 -1.72 30.66
N GLY A 165 9.05 -0.41 30.44
CA GLY A 165 10.08 0.62 30.61
C GLY A 165 11.25 0.49 29.64
N VAL A 166 11.03 -0.06 28.45
CA VAL A 166 12.08 -0.29 27.43
C VAL A 166 11.78 0.48 26.15
N GLU A 167 12.84 0.87 25.45
CA GLU A 167 12.74 1.49 24.12
C GLU A 167 13.01 0.48 23.00
N MET A 168 12.47 0.75 21.82
CA MET A 168 12.78 0.01 20.60
C MET A 168 14.26 0.16 20.24
N HIS A 169 14.95 -0.96 20.07
CA HIS A 169 16.36 -1.03 19.67
C HIS A 169 16.60 -2.26 18.80
N ALA A 170 17.69 -2.28 18.05
CA ALA A 170 18.07 -3.41 17.22
C ALA A 170 18.40 -4.65 18.08
N PRO A 171 17.86 -5.84 17.76
CA PRO A 171 18.26 -7.08 18.43
C PRO A 171 19.67 -7.51 17.98
N GLU A 172 20.31 -8.42 18.73
CA GLU A 172 21.62 -8.97 18.37
C GLU A 172 21.62 -9.67 17.00
N ARG A 173 20.51 -10.35 16.69
CA ARG A 173 20.27 -10.97 15.39
C ARG A 173 18.84 -10.72 14.97
N VAL A 174 18.67 -10.17 13.78
CA VAL A 174 17.36 -9.88 13.21
C VAL A 174 16.72 -11.17 12.68
N ASP A 175 15.49 -11.43 13.09
CA ASP A 175 14.64 -12.51 12.59
C ASP A 175 13.88 -12.04 11.34
N PHE A 176 14.20 -12.64 10.20
CA PHE A 176 13.54 -12.41 8.92
C PHE A 176 12.64 -13.58 8.48
N SER A 177 12.35 -14.54 9.35
CA SER A 177 11.63 -15.78 9.01
C SER A 177 10.23 -15.57 8.41
N MET A 178 9.60 -14.44 8.75
CA MET A 178 8.29 -14.04 8.23
C MET A 178 8.35 -13.39 6.84
N ILE A 179 9.52 -12.87 6.44
CA ILE A 179 9.72 -12.11 5.21
C ILE A 179 9.88 -13.07 4.04
N ARG A 180 8.90 -13.09 3.14
CA ARG A 180 8.85 -13.90 1.92
C ARG A 180 8.08 -13.20 0.81
N ASP A 181 8.42 -13.53 -0.42
CA ASP A 181 7.61 -13.13 -1.57
C ASP A 181 6.26 -13.87 -1.51
N PRO A 182 5.11 -13.20 -1.57
CA PRO A 182 3.80 -13.85 -1.54
C PRO A 182 3.58 -14.73 -2.78
N ASP A 183 2.88 -15.85 -2.61
CA ASP A 183 2.49 -16.77 -3.69
C ASP A 183 1.33 -16.22 -4.56
N LEU A 184 1.27 -14.91 -4.74
CA LEU A 184 0.30 -14.21 -5.59
C LEU A 184 0.86 -14.06 -7.00
N LYS A 185 0.15 -14.57 -7.99
CA LYS A 185 0.56 -14.43 -9.39
C LYS A 185 -0.28 -13.39 -10.11
N LEU A 186 0.40 -12.57 -10.91
CA LEU A 186 -0.25 -11.57 -11.76
C LEU A 186 -1.19 -12.23 -12.78
N GLU A 187 -0.85 -13.43 -13.27
CA GLU A 187 -1.63 -14.20 -14.25
C GLU A 187 -2.98 -14.68 -13.72
N ASP A 188 -3.15 -14.76 -12.39
CA ASP A 188 -4.39 -15.17 -11.75
C ASP A 188 -5.39 -13.99 -11.63
N MET A 189 -4.96 -12.77 -11.94
CA MET A 189 -5.81 -11.58 -11.81
C MET A 189 -6.85 -11.48 -12.94
N PRO A 190 -8.03 -10.90 -12.69
CA PRO A 190 -9.07 -10.76 -13.70
C PRO A 190 -8.59 -10.01 -14.94
N GLN A 191 -8.67 -10.68 -16.09
CA GLN A 191 -8.27 -10.13 -17.38
C GLN A 191 -9.44 -10.13 -18.36
N GLY A 192 -10.15 -9.01 -18.41
CA GLY A 192 -11.28 -8.77 -19.32
C GLY A 192 -11.15 -7.44 -20.06
N LYS A 193 -11.99 -7.24 -21.07
CA LYS A 193 -11.98 -6.01 -21.90
C LYS A 193 -12.26 -4.73 -21.11
N LEU A 194 -12.87 -4.85 -19.93
CA LEU A 194 -13.19 -3.73 -19.05
C LEU A 194 -12.12 -3.50 -17.98
N ASN A 195 -11.15 -4.40 -17.82
CA ASN A 195 -10.05 -4.28 -16.86
C ASN A 195 -8.99 -3.29 -17.36
N PHE A 196 -9.35 -2.00 -17.41
CA PHE A 196 -8.51 -0.92 -17.95
C PHE A 196 -8.19 0.17 -16.92
N LEU A 197 -8.82 0.18 -15.75
CA LEU A 197 -8.60 1.19 -14.72
C LEU A 197 -7.31 0.92 -13.94
N ASP A 198 -6.37 1.85 -14.01
CA ASP A 198 -5.17 1.87 -13.17
C ASP A 198 -5.48 2.00 -11.69
N LEU A 199 -4.48 1.66 -10.86
CA LEU A 199 -4.56 1.71 -9.42
C LEU A 199 -5.02 3.08 -8.91
N GLN A 200 -4.43 4.17 -9.40
CA GLN A 200 -4.75 5.50 -8.90
C GLN A 200 -6.16 5.95 -9.31
N SER A 201 -6.55 5.71 -10.57
CA SER A 201 -7.91 6.01 -11.03
C SER A 201 -8.96 5.19 -10.29
N ALA A 202 -8.70 3.91 -10.02
CA ALA A 202 -9.59 3.06 -9.24
C ALA A 202 -9.75 3.58 -7.80
N ILE A 203 -8.65 3.94 -7.15
CA ILE A 203 -8.66 4.52 -5.81
C ILE A 203 -9.46 5.83 -5.76
N GLU A 204 -9.22 6.75 -6.70
CA GLU A 204 -9.94 8.03 -6.76
C GLU A 204 -11.44 7.80 -6.99
N LEU A 205 -11.82 6.81 -7.80
CA LEU A 205 -13.23 6.45 -8.03
C LEU A 205 -13.89 5.81 -6.79
N PHE A 206 -13.17 4.96 -6.06
CA PHE A 206 -13.70 4.24 -4.91
C PHE A 206 -13.72 5.08 -3.63
N THR A 207 -12.86 6.09 -3.50
CA THR A 207 -12.76 6.92 -2.28
C THR A 207 -14.09 7.60 -1.90
N PRO A 208 -14.85 8.22 -2.83
CA PRO A 208 -16.18 8.74 -2.52
C PRO A 208 -17.18 7.66 -2.08
N LEU A 209 -17.14 6.47 -2.67
CA LEU A 209 -18.01 5.35 -2.26
C LEU A 209 -17.69 4.89 -0.83
N TYR A 210 -16.40 4.80 -0.51
CA TYR A 210 -15.90 4.56 0.85
C TYR A 210 -16.46 5.56 1.83
N GLN A 211 -16.30 6.85 1.53
CA GLN A 211 -16.76 7.91 2.39
C GLN A 211 -18.27 7.87 2.57
N LEU A 212 -19.03 7.60 1.51
CA LEU A 212 -20.48 7.52 1.57
C LEU A 212 -20.93 6.38 2.49
N MET A 213 -20.36 5.18 2.31
CA MET A 213 -20.91 3.95 2.90
C MET A 213 -20.30 3.56 4.25
N LEU A 214 -19.17 4.15 4.65
CA LEU A 214 -18.59 3.99 5.98
C LEU A 214 -19.16 5.01 6.97
N THR A 215 -18.99 4.77 8.28
CA THR A 215 -19.19 5.84 9.26
C THR A 215 -18.12 6.92 9.11
N ASP A 216 -18.38 8.13 9.60
CA ASP A 216 -17.39 9.22 9.57
C ASP A 216 -16.13 8.85 10.35
N ASN A 217 -16.29 8.14 11.48
CA ASN A 217 -15.17 7.66 12.27
C ASN A 217 -14.33 6.63 11.51
N ASP A 218 -14.96 5.70 10.80
CA ASP A 218 -14.23 4.69 10.03
C ASP A 218 -13.48 5.32 8.85
N PHE A 219 -14.12 6.23 8.11
CA PHE A 219 -13.48 6.94 7.01
C PHE A 219 -12.33 7.84 7.50
N TRP A 220 -12.54 8.56 8.61
CA TRP A 220 -11.51 9.39 9.21
C TRP A 220 -10.33 8.54 9.70
N ARG A 221 -10.61 7.39 10.33
CA ARG A 221 -9.57 6.44 10.75
C ARG A 221 -8.77 5.90 9.55
N ALA A 222 -9.43 5.48 8.48
CA ALA A 222 -8.77 5.01 7.26
C ALA A 222 -7.87 6.09 6.62
N ALA A 223 -8.32 7.35 6.58
CA ALA A 223 -7.48 8.43 6.04
C ALA A 223 -6.24 8.73 6.91
N ASN A 224 -6.35 8.56 8.23
CA ASN A 224 -5.25 8.81 9.17
C ASN A 224 -4.36 7.56 9.36
N SER A 225 -4.81 6.35 9.01
CA SER A 225 -3.93 5.15 9.05
C SER A 225 -2.71 5.32 8.15
N LEU A 226 -2.88 6.00 7.01
CA LEU A 226 -1.81 6.35 6.06
C LEU A 226 -0.68 7.20 6.67
N GLN A 227 -0.89 7.83 7.83
CA GLN A 227 0.16 8.55 8.55
C GLN A 227 1.10 7.61 9.30
N LEU A 228 0.64 6.41 9.62
CA LEU A 228 1.41 5.42 10.35
C LEU A 228 2.53 4.81 9.51
N ASP A 229 2.58 5.07 8.19
CA ASP A 229 3.68 4.64 7.32
C ASP A 229 5.04 5.07 7.86
N GLU A 230 5.19 6.34 8.26
CA GLU A 230 6.43 6.82 8.89
C GLU A 230 6.68 6.17 10.24
N THR A 231 5.61 5.92 11.01
CA THR A 231 5.73 5.24 12.31
C THR A 231 6.25 3.81 12.15
N ILE A 232 5.71 3.06 11.20
CA ILE A 232 6.15 1.70 10.85
C ILE A 232 7.57 1.71 10.28
N GLY A 233 7.89 2.67 9.40
CA GLY A 233 9.23 2.85 8.88
C GLY A 233 10.27 3.11 9.98
N ILE A 234 9.94 3.96 10.96
CA ILE A 234 10.79 4.22 12.14
C ILE A 234 11.00 2.96 12.98
N TYR A 235 9.97 2.13 13.16
CA TYR A 235 10.15 0.86 13.88
C TYR A 235 11.10 -0.07 13.13
N ALA A 236 10.91 -0.26 11.83
CA ALA A 236 11.80 -1.06 11.02
C ALA A 236 13.24 -0.52 11.05
N ALA A 237 13.43 0.79 10.85
CA ALA A 237 14.75 1.42 10.88
C ALA A 237 15.47 1.27 12.23
N LYS A 238 14.74 1.39 13.35
CA LYS A 238 15.30 1.15 14.69
C LYS A 238 15.72 -0.31 14.90
N LEU A 239 14.90 -1.25 14.45
CA LEU A 239 15.17 -2.68 14.56
C LEU A 239 16.34 -3.12 13.67
N LEU A 240 16.52 -2.47 12.51
CA LEU A 240 17.62 -2.73 11.59
C LEU A 240 18.90 -1.97 11.96
N GLY A 241 18.84 -1.00 12.87
CA GLY A 241 19.96 -0.10 13.14
C GLY A 241 20.36 0.77 11.95
N ALA A 242 19.43 1.06 11.05
CA ALA A 242 19.70 1.63 9.73
C ALA A 242 18.76 2.82 9.40
N PRO A 243 18.96 3.99 10.04
CA PRO A 243 18.09 5.15 9.91
C PRO A 243 18.02 5.73 8.48
N GLN A 244 19.07 5.54 7.67
CA GLN A 244 19.13 5.99 6.27
C GLN A 244 18.00 5.42 5.39
N HIS A 245 17.47 4.24 5.75
CA HIS A 245 16.38 3.62 5.01
C HIS A 245 15.00 4.27 5.25
N LEU A 246 14.90 5.25 6.15
CA LEU A 246 13.70 6.08 6.30
C LEU A 246 13.37 6.89 5.05
N ILE A 247 14.31 7.07 4.13
CA ILE A 247 14.06 7.71 2.82
C ILE A 247 12.99 6.98 1.99
N LEU A 248 12.75 5.70 2.28
CA LEU A 248 11.73 4.89 1.61
C LEU A 248 10.30 5.19 2.12
N VAL A 249 10.17 5.97 3.20
CA VAL A 249 8.88 6.41 3.73
C VAL A 249 8.35 7.58 2.89
N ASN A 250 7.25 7.34 2.19
CA ASN A 250 6.64 8.32 1.29
C ASN A 250 5.52 9.15 1.94
N ASN A 251 4.86 8.62 2.96
CA ASN A 251 3.85 9.35 3.76
C ASN A 251 4.48 9.77 5.10
N SER A 252 4.87 11.03 5.20
CA SER A 252 5.51 11.61 6.40
C SER A 252 4.57 12.48 7.24
N HIS A 253 5.06 12.88 8.41
CA HIS A 253 4.43 13.77 9.38
C HIS A 253 3.20 13.18 10.08
N PRO A 254 3.36 12.10 10.89
CA PRO A 254 2.25 11.41 11.52
C PRO A 254 1.46 12.27 12.51
N LEU A 255 2.05 13.38 12.96
CA LEU A 255 1.43 14.31 13.90
C LEU A 255 0.65 15.44 13.20
N VAL A 256 0.58 15.46 11.88
CA VAL A 256 -0.12 16.50 11.10
C VAL A 256 -1.29 15.88 10.32
N PRO A 257 -2.51 15.81 10.90
CA PRO A 257 -3.73 15.37 10.21
C PRO A 257 -3.90 16.03 8.85
N MET A 258 -3.87 15.22 7.79
CA MET A 258 -3.98 15.70 6.41
C MET A 258 -5.42 15.67 5.92
N SER A 259 -5.73 16.54 4.95
CA SER A 259 -7.04 16.54 4.29
C SER A 259 -7.34 15.22 3.59
N THR A 260 -8.57 14.73 3.75
CA THR A 260 -9.10 13.54 3.08
C THR A 260 -9.17 13.71 1.55
N LEU A 261 -9.11 14.94 1.03
CA LEU A 261 -9.10 15.24 -0.41
C LEU A 261 -7.83 14.75 -1.13
N ARG A 262 -6.77 14.42 -0.37
CA ARG A 262 -5.52 13.84 -0.88
C ARG A 262 -5.39 12.34 -0.57
N ALA A 263 -6.41 11.71 0.04
CA ALA A 263 -6.35 10.32 0.48
C ALA A 263 -6.00 9.37 -0.66
N GLY A 264 -6.56 9.58 -1.87
CA GLY A 264 -6.29 8.69 -3.00
C GLY A 264 -4.83 8.64 -3.44
N TYR A 265 -4.16 9.80 -3.51
CA TYR A 265 -2.73 9.85 -3.81
C TYR A 265 -1.89 9.22 -2.69
N ARG A 266 -2.23 9.50 -1.43
CA ARG A 266 -1.53 8.93 -0.27
C ARG A 266 -1.64 7.42 -0.20
N LEU A 267 -2.76 6.84 -0.63
CA LEU A 267 -2.95 5.39 -0.67
C LEU A 267 -2.04 4.72 -1.72
N VAL A 268 -1.76 5.40 -2.85
CA VAL A 268 -0.75 4.93 -3.81
C VAL A 268 0.65 4.95 -3.19
N LEU A 269 1.00 6.03 -2.49
CA LEU A 269 2.28 6.14 -1.79
C LEU A 269 2.44 5.09 -0.67
N HIS A 270 1.34 4.75 0.00
CA HIS A 270 1.28 3.71 1.02
C HIS A 270 1.58 2.32 0.46
N GLY A 271 1.00 1.99 -0.70
CA GLY A 271 1.36 0.77 -1.42
C GLY A 271 2.84 0.74 -1.82
N LEU A 272 3.34 1.85 -2.35
CA LEU A 272 4.73 1.98 -2.81
C LEU A 272 5.75 1.85 -1.66
N SER A 273 5.51 2.54 -0.54
CA SER A 273 6.40 2.49 0.64
C SER A 273 6.43 1.08 1.23
N THR A 274 5.29 0.39 1.25
CA THR A 274 5.19 -1.02 1.68
C THR A 274 6.04 -1.93 0.80
N GLU A 275 5.96 -1.79 -0.53
CA GLU A 275 6.77 -2.56 -1.48
C GLU A 275 8.26 -2.30 -1.30
N MET A 276 8.66 -1.03 -1.19
CA MET A 276 10.07 -0.64 -1.03
C MET A 276 10.65 -1.15 0.29
N LEU A 277 9.91 -1.00 1.39
CA LEU A 277 10.34 -1.50 2.70
C LEU A 277 10.43 -3.02 2.72
N HIS A 278 9.43 -3.74 2.19
CA HIS A 278 9.46 -5.19 2.14
C HIS A 278 10.62 -5.71 1.29
N SER A 279 10.89 -5.07 0.15
CA SER A 279 11.99 -5.46 -0.73
C SER A 279 13.35 -5.25 -0.07
N LEU A 280 13.54 -4.15 0.65
CA LEU A 280 14.73 -3.95 1.48
C LEU A 280 14.87 -5.06 2.54
N LEU A 281 13.78 -5.45 3.22
CA LEU A 281 13.82 -6.53 4.21
C LEU A 281 14.18 -7.89 3.57
N MET A 282 13.72 -8.15 2.34
CA MET A 282 14.10 -9.33 1.56
C MET A 282 15.60 -9.32 1.23
N GLU A 283 16.14 -8.19 0.74
CA GLU A 283 17.58 -8.04 0.46
C GLU A 283 18.42 -8.24 1.71
N MET A 284 18.03 -7.65 2.84
CA MET A 284 18.72 -7.81 4.12
C MET A 284 18.65 -9.25 4.66
N ARG A 285 17.52 -9.93 4.49
CA ARG A 285 17.39 -11.36 4.79
C ARG A 285 18.38 -12.18 3.98
N ASP A 286 18.43 -11.94 2.67
CA ASP A 286 19.28 -12.69 1.75
C ASP A 286 20.76 -12.45 2.07
N ALA A 287 21.13 -11.19 2.37
CA ALA A 287 22.46 -10.84 2.86
C ALA A 287 22.84 -11.56 4.16
N GLN A 288 21.91 -11.65 5.13
CA GLN A 288 22.13 -12.40 6.37
C GLN A 288 22.30 -13.91 6.13
N GLN A 289 21.79 -14.43 5.01
CA GLN A 289 21.93 -15.83 4.59
C GLN A 289 23.15 -16.06 3.67
N GLY A 290 24.01 -15.06 3.48
CA GLY A 290 25.22 -15.14 2.66
C GLY A 290 25.08 -14.61 1.23
N GLY A 291 23.97 -13.94 0.92
CA GLY A 291 23.78 -13.16 -0.30
C GLY A 291 24.52 -11.82 -0.28
N GLU A 292 24.41 -11.05 -1.35
CA GLU A 292 25.00 -9.71 -1.44
C GLU A 292 24.21 -8.71 -0.56
N PRO A 293 24.89 -7.86 0.23
CA PRO A 293 24.21 -6.85 1.03
C PRO A 293 23.49 -5.82 0.15
N PRO A 294 22.39 -5.20 0.65
CA PRO A 294 21.73 -4.13 -0.07
C PRO A 294 22.73 -3.02 -0.38
N ALA A 295 22.59 -2.42 -1.56
CA ALA A 295 23.46 -1.32 -1.97
C ALA A 295 23.38 -0.18 -0.93
N PRO A 296 24.51 0.42 -0.51
CA PRO A 296 24.48 1.53 0.42
C PRO A 296 23.66 2.67 -0.19
N ILE A 297 22.68 3.16 0.56
CA ILE A 297 21.95 4.38 0.19
C ILE A 297 22.93 5.55 0.33
N ALA A 298 23.27 6.18 -0.79
CA ALA A 298 24.12 7.35 -0.86
C ALA A 298 23.42 8.61 -0.32
#